data_AF-A0A9D5K3A6-F1
#
_entry.id   AF-A0A9D5K3A6-F1
#
_cell.length_a   1.000
_cell.length_b   1.000
_cell.length_c   1.000
_cell.angle_alpha   90.00
_cell.angle_beta   90.00
_cell.angle_gamma   90.00
#
_symmetry.space_group_name_H-M   'P 1'
#
loop_
_entity.id
_entity.type
_entity.pdbx_description
1 polymer ?
#
loop_
_entity_poly.entity_id
_entity_poly.type
_entity_poly.pdbx_seq_one_letter_code
_entity_poly.pdbx_strand_id
1 'polypeptide(L)'
;LSSQPKDDGLITWTPEESGDYEYYFDISDGYGSHRFGPLTKSVFPEGNPLPDSAYFLEGITESIPDTLHIGSDTLRLDAAIDQPISSGQYIVNVTLSPRDTANEDTLLLSSSQHTTVVWAPRRGDEGSYTLKLSVSSEGTAVTDSLSVNLEIAPKIDPPVVGFVNPEGFASEGMEQPYNIAIALSRPIAQSVSVELVAETSDNDADASDYSLPTPPAATFYPGDTTLFIPMTIIDDTLSENEESIRFRLLGDSPSVTYSEQAHSVRIIDNDTASDTTPLPELGFATARTRTDECNCIINIFVNLSSKTDDTVTARIIPRWEGFSDCELIDERIHILPQDSADTIGVLVLDDDICESDSEFFMLEITDPSGAVLGDYTGHTITVTPSDSSRCYRTILMITGTDMEISNDYDGIDDSIKKTFVSEGFTVKMVNENGFIASSGQHLKDVGMVFMSRSIRRDKVGEMLRDVSIPVICAAGEKGYANLGLVHIDSIGTSYKRKIDRIAGDKNEESKDSEEKKESVAVITILGSLHDIPWAKPAPSAKIIATIHDEPNHAAIFYFLKGRQLVGSNFDAPALRIGFPMVETDETSTVYTKDWWNMLIEIVKLASEGSKNRN
;
A
#
# COMPACT_ATOMS: atom_id res chain seq x y z
N LEU A 1 -73.87 -65.24 -12.54
CA LEU A 1 -75.11 -64.79 -11.86
C LEU A 1 -75.40 -63.35 -12.25
N SER A 2 -76.65 -63.00 -12.57
CA SER A 2 -77.06 -61.60 -12.68
C SER A 2 -77.62 -61.14 -11.34
N SER A 3 -76.76 -60.74 -10.41
CA SER A 3 -77.19 -59.97 -9.23
C SER A 3 -77.11 -58.48 -9.58
N GLN A 4 -78.21 -57.76 -9.35
CA GLN A 4 -78.17 -56.30 -9.31
C GLN A 4 -77.29 -55.91 -8.09
N PRO A 5 -76.34 -54.98 -8.24
CA PRO A 5 -75.50 -54.56 -7.12
C PRO A 5 -76.38 -53.93 -6.03
N LYS A 6 -76.10 -54.22 -4.76
CA LYS A 6 -76.55 -53.35 -3.67
C LYS A 6 -75.73 -52.05 -3.72
N ASP A 7 -76.21 -51.00 -3.05
CA ASP A 7 -75.75 -49.60 -3.18
C ASP A 7 -74.25 -49.34 -2.90
N ASP A 8 -73.47 -50.36 -2.57
CA ASP A 8 -72.02 -50.38 -2.36
C ASP A 8 -71.22 -51.09 -3.48
N GLY A 9 -71.89 -51.60 -4.52
CA GLY A 9 -71.23 -52.22 -5.68
C GLY A 9 -70.65 -53.62 -5.43
N LEU A 10 -70.90 -54.21 -4.26
CA LEU A 10 -70.35 -55.51 -3.88
C LEU A 10 -71.14 -56.67 -4.53
N ILE A 11 -70.45 -57.53 -5.28
CA ILE A 11 -71.01 -58.78 -5.85
C ILE A 11 -70.46 -59.97 -5.06
N THR A 12 -71.32 -60.62 -4.28
CA THR A 12 -70.97 -61.83 -3.53
C THR A 12 -71.37 -63.07 -4.32
N TRP A 13 -70.44 -64.03 -4.46
CA TRP A 13 -70.71 -65.33 -5.05
C TRP A 13 -69.95 -66.41 -4.27
N THR A 14 -70.66 -67.49 -3.96
CA THR A 14 -70.13 -68.65 -3.23
C THR A 14 -70.34 -69.88 -4.12
N PRO A 15 -69.30 -70.68 -4.43
CA PRO A 15 -69.47 -71.92 -5.15
C PRO A 15 -70.23 -72.96 -4.32
N GLU A 16 -71.03 -73.79 -4.99
CA GLU A 16 -71.77 -74.88 -4.34
C GLU A 16 -70.92 -76.17 -4.16
N GLU A 17 -69.81 -76.31 -4.89
CA GLU A 17 -68.92 -77.49 -4.82
C GLU A 17 -67.46 -77.11 -4.58
N SER A 18 -66.63 -78.07 -4.15
CA SER A 18 -65.19 -77.90 -4.05
C SER A 18 -64.50 -78.00 -5.41
N GLY A 19 -63.55 -77.10 -5.68
CA GLY A 19 -62.76 -77.10 -6.91
C GLY A 19 -61.92 -75.83 -7.05
N ASP A 20 -61.06 -75.83 -8.06
CA ASP A 20 -60.40 -74.61 -8.53
C ASP A 20 -61.32 -73.91 -9.52
N TYR A 21 -61.53 -72.63 -9.30
CA TYR A 21 -62.42 -71.84 -10.11
C TYR A 21 -61.72 -70.61 -10.66
N GLU A 22 -61.98 -70.31 -11.92
CA GLU A 22 -61.65 -69.05 -12.56
C GLU A 22 -62.91 -68.20 -12.71
N TYR A 23 -62.84 -66.95 -12.28
CA TYR A 23 -63.92 -65.99 -12.48
C TYR A 23 -63.49 -64.86 -13.39
N TYR A 24 -64.44 -64.49 -14.25
CA TYR A 24 -64.35 -63.37 -15.16
C TYR A 24 -65.50 -62.41 -14.84
N PHE A 25 -65.20 -61.12 -14.78
CA PHE A 25 -66.17 -60.05 -14.64
C PHE A 25 -66.30 -59.34 -15.99
N ASP A 26 -67.44 -59.49 -16.63
CA ASP A 26 -67.78 -58.74 -17.83
C ASP A 26 -68.56 -57.49 -17.40
N ILE A 27 -67.94 -56.32 -17.51
CA ILE A 27 -68.58 -55.03 -17.23
C ILE A 27 -68.89 -54.38 -18.58
N SER A 28 -70.16 -53.99 -18.77
CA SER A 28 -70.64 -53.30 -19.97
C SER A 28 -71.21 -51.95 -19.59
N ASP A 29 -70.72 -50.90 -20.23
CA ASP A 29 -71.09 -49.50 -19.97
C ASP A 29 -71.99 -48.89 -21.07
N GLY A 30 -72.51 -49.74 -21.96
CA GLY A 30 -73.36 -49.32 -23.08
C GLY A 30 -72.61 -48.93 -24.36
N TYR A 31 -71.27 -48.83 -24.33
CA TYR A 31 -70.43 -48.60 -25.52
C TYR A 31 -69.53 -49.80 -25.85
N GLY A 32 -69.34 -50.74 -24.93
CA GLY A 32 -68.70 -52.03 -25.14
C GLY A 32 -68.66 -52.85 -23.85
N SER A 33 -68.26 -54.12 -23.95
CA SER A 33 -68.03 -54.98 -22.78
C SER A 33 -66.53 -55.21 -22.57
N HIS A 34 -66.03 -54.94 -21.37
CA HIS A 34 -64.66 -55.24 -20.98
C HIS A 34 -64.66 -56.42 -19.99
N ARG A 35 -63.81 -57.41 -20.26
CA ARG A 35 -63.64 -58.60 -19.45
C ARG A 35 -62.44 -58.44 -18.52
N PHE A 36 -62.68 -58.59 -17.23
CA PHE A 36 -61.65 -58.60 -16.19
C PHE A 36 -61.50 -60.01 -15.61
N GLY A 37 -60.27 -60.46 -15.40
CA GLY A 37 -59.93 -61.82 -14.94
C GLY A 37 -58.89 -62.51 -15.83
N PRO A 38 -58.54 -63.78 -15.55
CA PRO A 38 -59.14 -64.61 -14.50
C PRO A 38 -58.66 -64.21 -13.10
N LEU A 39 -59.58 -64.16 -12.14
CA LEU A 39 -59.25 -64.35 -10.73
C LEU A 39 -59.44 -65.83 -10.39
N THR A 40 -58.43 -66.46 -9.82
CA THR A 40 -58.48 -67.88 -9.41
C THR A 40 -58.76 -68.00 -7.92
N LYS A 41 -59.75 -68.80 -7.52
CA LYS A 41 -59.99 -69.19 -6.13
C LYS A 41 -60.14 -70.71 -6.03
N SER A 42 -59.43 -71.33 -5.10
CA SER A 42 -59.58 -72.75 -4.76
C SER A 42 -60.54 -72.89 -3.58
N VAL A 43 -61.58 -73.70 -3.71
CA VAL A 43 -62.56 -73.98 -2.64
C VAL A 43 -62.52 -75.46 -2.29
N PHE A 44 -62.35 -75.79 -1.00
CA PHE A 44 -62.21 -77.17 -0.51
C PHE A 44 -63.50 -77.68 0.15
N PRO A 45 -63.77 -79.00 0.18
CA PRO A 45 -65.06 -79.54 0.61
C PRO A 45 -65.33 -79.34 2.11
N GLU A 46 -66.56 -78.94 2.46
CA GLU A 46 -67.10 -79.09 3.82
C GLU A 46 -67.25 -80.59 4.15
N GLY A 47 -66.59 -81.09 5.20
CA GLY A 47 -66.85 -82.47 5.66
C GLY A 47 -65.79 -83.17 6.51
N ASN A 48 -64.60 -82.62 6.68
CA ASN A 48 -63.72 -82.99 7.80
C ASN A 48 -63.60 -81.75 8.71
N PRO A 49 -63.52 -81.88 10.05
CA PRO A 49 -63.12 -80.76 10.85
C PRO A 49 -61.78 -80.26 10.30
N LEU A 50 -61.79 -79.05 9.74
CA LEU A 50 -60.57 -78.31 9.49
C LEU A 50 -59.78 -78.37 10.81
N PRO A 51 -58.46 -78.63 10.82
CA PRO A 51 -57.68 -78.37 12.02
C PRO A 51 -58.00 -76.95 12.49
N ASP A 52 -57.94 -76.66 13.80
CA ASP A 52 -58.25 -75.37 14.45
C ASP A 52 -57.41 -74.17 13.93
N SER A 53 -56.81 -74.27 12.76
CA SER A 53 -55.75 -73.44 12.18
C SER A 53 -55.91 -73.20 10.65
N ALA A 54 -57.13 -73.22 10.10
CA ALA A 54 -57.35 -72.81 8.70
C ALA A 54 -57.58 -71.28 8.60
N TYR A 55 -56.71 -70.58 7.86
CA TYR A 55 -56.70 -69.12 7.71
C TYR A 55 -57.08 -68.71 6.28
N PHE A 56 -57.94 -67.69 6.10
CA PHE A 56 -58.45 -67.23 4.80
C PHE A 56 -58.07 -65.77 4.54
N LEU A 57 -57.92 -65.37 3.27
CA LEU A 57 -57.67 -63.99 2.86
C LEU A 57 -58.99 -63.30 2.46
N GLU A 58 -59.37 -62.20 3.11
CA GLU A 58 -60.59 -61.44 2.73
C GLU A 58 -60.44 -60.54 1.49
N GLY A 59 -59.24 -60.37 0.94
CA GLY A 59 -58.99 -59.62 -0.30
C GLY A 59 -57.98 -58.48 -0.14
N ILE A 60 -57.53 -57.92 -1.28
CA ILE A 60 -56.63 -56.75 -1.33
C ILE A 60 -57.51 -55.50 -1.48
N THR A 61 -57.39 -54.56 -0.55
CA THR A 61 -58.26 -53.38 -0.43
C THR A 61 -57.84 -52.20 -1.30
N GLU A 62 -56.61 -52.18 -1.81
CA GLU A 62 -56.09 -51.13 -2.70
C GLU A 62 -55.92 -51.64 -4.14
N SER A 63 -56.16 -50.75 -5.12
CA SER A 63 -55.91 -51.04 -6.54
C SER A 63 -54.42 -51.27 -6.78
N ILE A 64 -54.05 -52.47 -7.25
CA ILE A 64 -52.67 -52.78 -7.61
C ILE A 64 -52.38 -52.14 -8.98
N PRO A 65 -51.34 -51.29 -9.10
CA PRO A 65 -50.97 -50.69 -10.39
C PRO A 65 -50.45 -51.75 -11.36
N ASP A 66 -50.72 -51.55 -12.66
CA ASP A 66 -50.28 -52.45 -13.73
C ASP A 66 -48.74 -52.47 -13.91
N THR A 67 -48.05 -51.41 -13.50
CA THR A 67 -46.58 -51.30 -13.58
C THR A 67 -45.97 -50.67 -12.32
N LEU A 68 -44.87 -51.27 -11.82
CA LEU A 68 -44.07 -50.77 -10.69
C LEU A 68 -42.64 -50.46 -11.12
N HIS A 69 -42.07 -49.35 -10.62
CA HIS A 69 -40.70 -48.95 -10.91
C HIS A 69 -39.74 -49.31 -9.77
N ILE A 70 -38.64 -49.99 -10.13
CA ILE A 70 -37.61 -50.42 -9.18
C ILE A 70 -37.01 -49.20 -8.46
N GLY A 71 -37.06 -49.21 -7.12
CA GLY A 71 -36.41 -48.22 -6.27
C GLY A 71 -37.19 -46.92 -6.02
N SER A 72 -38.39 -46.77 -6.60
CA SER A 72 -39.30 -45.66 -6.29
C SER A 72 -40.65 -46.12 -5.75
N ASP A 73 -41.16 -47.27 -6.22
CA ASP A 73 -42.53 -47.68 -5.94
C ASP A 73 -42.57 -48.76 -4.85
N THR A 74 -43.57 -48.67 -3.95
CA THR A 74 -43.86 -49.70 -2.94
C THR A 74 -45.32 -50.06 -3.00
N LEU A 75 -45.63 -51.35 -2.86
CA LEU A 75 -46.98 -51.87 -2.84
C LEU A 75 -47.38 -52.22 -1.41
N ARG A 76 -48.58 -51.78 -1.02
CA ARG A 76 -49.16 -52.05 0.29
C ARG A 76 -50.26 -53.10 0.13
N LEU A 77 -50.05 -54.26 0.74
CA LEU A 77 -50.98 -55.40 0.71
C LEU A 77 -51.57 -55.57 2.10
N ASP A 78 -52.86 -55.32 2.25
CA ASP A 78 -53.55 -55.66 3.49
C ASP A 78 -54.09 -57.09 3.40
N ALA A 79 -53.80 -57.88 4.43
CA ALA A 79 -54.31 -59.24 4.61
C ALA A 79 -55.16 -59.28 5.88
N ALA A 80 -56.35 -59.85 5.78
CA ALA A 80 -57.28 -60.03 6.89
C ALA A 80 -57.75 -61.48 6.96
N ILE A 81 -58.00 -61.97 8.18
CA ILE A 81 -58.40 -63.36 8.44
C ILE A 81 -59.67 -63.43 9.27
N ASP A 82 -60.61 -64.26 8.80
CA ASP A 82 -62.01 -64.35 9.26
C ASP A 82 -62.20 -65.01 10.66
N GLN A 83 -61.26 -65.80 11.17
CA GLN A 83 -61.42 -66.54 12.45
C GLN A 83 -60.60 -65.93 13.62
N PRO A 84 -61.15 -65.84 14.85
CA PRO A 84 -60.41 -65.36 16.01
C PRO A 84 -59.33 -66.36 16.43
N ILE A 85 -58.09 -65.86 16.55
CA ILE A 85 -56.90 -66.66 16.83
C ILE A 85 -56.94 -67.14 18.29
N SER A 86 -57.17 -68.43 18.51
CA SER A 86 -57.31 -69.00 19.87
C SER A 86 -55.98 -69.38 20.53
N SER A 87 -54.84 -69.42 19.79
CA SER A 87 -53.45 -69.33 20.33
C SER A 87 -52.30 -69.48 19.30
N GLY A 88 -52.54 -69.45 17.98
CA GLY A 88 -51.49 -69.73 16.95
C GLY A 88 -51.08 -68.51 16.08
N GLN A 89 -49.79 -68.37 15.77
CA GLN A 89 -49.31 -67.44 14.75
C GLN A 89 -49.62 -67.97 13.34
N TYR A 90 -49.87 -67.07 12.39
CA TYR A 90 -49.90 -67.39 10.96
C TYR A 90 -48.77 -66.67 10.22
N ILE A 91 -48.42 -67.21 9.06
CA ILE A 91 -47.40 -66.71 8.17
C ILE A 91 -48.08 -66.13 6.95
N VAL A 92 -47.78 -64.87 6.64
CA VAL A 92 -48.06 -64.27 5.34
C VAL A 92 -46.78 -64.30 4.52
N ASN A 93 -46.85 -64.92 3.36
CA ASN A 93 -45.73 -65.04 2.43
C ASN A 93 -46.07 -64.37 1.09
N VAL A 94 -45.22 -63.44 0.68
CA VAL A 94 -45.25 -62.82 -0.65
C VAL A 94 -44.19 -63.48 -1.54
N THR A 95 -44.62 -64.02 -2.66
CA THR A 95 -43.75 -64.65 -3.67
C THR A 95 -43.93 -63.98 -5.02
N LEU A 96 -42.84 -63.84 -5.78
CA LEU A 96 -42.86 -63.31 -7.14
C LEU A 96 -42.43 -64.43 -8.11
N SER A 97 -43.15 -64.62 -9.22
CA SER A 97 -42.86 -65.67 -10.21
C SER A 97 -42.91 -65.12 -11.64
N PRO A 98 -42.00 -65.51 -12.56
CA PRO A 98 -40.88 -66.44 -12.35
C PRO A 98 -39.70 -65.73 -11.67
N ARG A 99 -39.31 -66.18 -10.47
CA ARG A 99 -38.09 -65.71 -9.80
C ARG A 99 -37.22 -66.92 -9.47
N ASP A 100 -35.99 -66.93 -9.97
CA ASP A 100 -35.14 -68.13 -10.04
C ASP A 100 -34.44 -68.51 -8.72
N THR A 101 -34.96 -68.06 -7.56
CA THR A 101 -34.41 -68.39 -6.25
C THR A 101 -35.52 -68.62 -5.23
N ALA A 102 -35.44 -69.75 -4.52
CA ALA A 102 -36.42 -70.27 -3.55
C ALA A 102 -36.50 -69.47 -2.23
N ASN A 103 -36.36 -68.14 -2.29
CA ASN A 103 -36.47 -67.27 -1.13
C ASN A 103 -37.79 -66.49 -1.21
N GLU A 104 -38.71 -66.88 -0.35
CA GLU A 104 -39.93 -66.16 0.01
C GLU A 104 -39.60 -64.69 0.31
N ASP A 105 -40.15 -63.75 -0.46
CA ASP A 105 -39.63 -62.38 -0.49
C ASP A 105 -39.99 -61.55 0.73
N THR A 106 -41.03 -61.93 1.45
CA THR A 106 -41.40 -61.35 2.73
C THR A 106 -42.18 -62.37 3.53
N LEU A 107 -41.63 -62.79 4.67
CA LEU A 107 -42.26 -63.70 5.61
C LEU A 107 -42.64 -62.92 6.88
N LEU A 108 -43.94 -62.72 7.11
CA LEU A 108 -44.43 -62.03 8.31
C LEU A 108 -45.16 -63.02 9.21
N LEU A 109 -44.65 -63.17 10.43
CA LEU A 109 -45.33 -63.85 11.53
C LEU A 109 -46.30 -62.86 12.17
N SER A 110 -47.60 -63.11 12.08
CA SER A 110 -48.61 -62.25 12.69
C SER A 110 -49.53 -63.03 13.62
N SER A 111 -49.96 -62.34 14.68
CA SER A 111 -50.99 -62.79 15.63
C SER A 111 -52.19 -61.84 15.64
N SER A 112 -52.31 -60.97 14.64
CA SER A 112 -53.40 -60.00 14.47
C SER A 112 -54.40 -60.50 13.43
N GLN A 113 -55.70 -60.20 13.59
CA GLN A 113 -56.69 -60.49 12.54
C GLN A 113 -56.45 -59.70 11.23
N HIS A 114 -55.73 -58.57 11.30
CA HIS A 114 -55.35 -57.77 10.14
C HIS A 114 -53.84 -57.49 10.15
N THR A 115 -53.19 -57.65 8.99
CA THR A 115 -51.76 -57.39 8.79
C THR A 115 -51.54 -56.67 7.47
N THR A 116 -50.77 -55.59 7.49
CA THR A 116 -50.27 -54.93 6.27
C THR A 116 -48.88 -55.45 5.93
N VAL A 117 -48.69 -55.88 4.69
CA VAL A 117 -47.39 -56.17 4.09
C VAL A 117 -47.01 -55.01 3.17
N VAL A 118 -45.81 -54.47 3.34
CA VAL A 118 -45.24 -53.51 2.39
C VAL A 118 -44.17 -54.23 1.59
N TRP A 119 -44.37 -54.32 0.28
CA TRP A 119 -43.46 -55.00 -0.63
C TRP A 119 -42.94 -54.01 -1.68
N ALA A 120 -41.71 -54.19 -2.14
CA ALA A 120 -41.14 -53.38 -3.20
C ALA A 120 -40.35 -54.28 -4.17
N PRO A 121 -40.39 -54.01 -5.48
CA PRO A 121 -39.57 -54.73 -6.45
C PRO A 121 -38.08 -54.50 -6.16
N ARG A 122 -37.26 -55.55 -6.28
CA ARG A 122 -35.82 -55.45 -6.07
C ARG A 122 -35.10 -55.13 -7.37
N ARG A 123 -33.86 -54.64 -7.24
CA ARG A 123 -32.97 -54.45 -8.38
C ARG A 123 -32.75 -55.79 -9.10
N GLY A 124 -33.11 -55.84 -10.39
CA GLY A 124 -33.01 -57.03 -11.24
C GLY A 124 -34.34 -57.74 -11.50
N ASP A 125 -35.45 -57.30 -10.91
CA ASP A 125 -36.79 -57.85 -11.17
C ASP A 125 -37.43 -57.21 -12.42
N GLU A 126 -36.71 -56.99 -13.51
CA GLU A 126 -37.26 -56.32 -14.70
C GLU A 126 -38.06 -57.29 -15.57
N GLY A 127 -39.32 -56.95 -15.88
CA GLY A 127 -40.20 -57.72 -16.75
C GLY A 127 -41.57 -58.04 -16.14
N SER A 128 -42.24 -59.03 -16.70
CA SER A 128 -43.59 -59.43 -16.31
C SER A 128 -43.56 -60.52 -15.24
N TYR A 129 -44.27 -60.30 -14.13
CA TYR A 129 -44.30 -61.22 -13.00
C TYR A 129 -45.73 -61.43 -12.48
N THR A 130 -45.95 -62.59 -11.87
CA THR A 130 -47.09 -62.87 -11.00
C THR A 130 -46.65 -62.74 -9.56
N LEU A 131 -47.21 -61.77 -8.84
CA LEU A 131 -47.08 -61.62 -7.40
C LEU A 131 -48.15 -62.47 -6.72
N LYS A 132 -47.74 -63.44 -5.92
CA LYS A 132 -48.61 -64.34 -5.16
C LYS A 132 -48.45 -64.09 -3.67
N LEU A 133 -49.55 -63.69 -3.04
CA LEU A 133 -49.73 -63.63 -1.60
C LEU A 133 -50.29 -64.97 -1.11
N SER A 134 -49.69 -65.57 -0.10
CA SER A 134 -50.14 -66.84 0.48
C SER A 134 -50.15 -66.77 1.99
N VAL A 135 -51.11 -67.44 2.60
CA VAL A 135 -51.23 -67.55 4.06
C VAL A 135 -51.14 -69.01 4.47
N SER A 136 -50.35 -69.28 5.50
CA SER A 136 -50.21 -70.61 6.08
C SER A 136 -50.09 -70.54 7.60
N SER A 137 -50.50 -71.59 8.29
CA SER A 137 -50.17 -71.80 9.70
C SER A 137 -48.76 -72.37 9.86
N GLU A 138 -48.13 -72.12 11.02
CA GLU A 138 -46.77 -72.60 11.28
C GLU A 138 -46.68 -74.14 11.15
N GLY A 139 -45.79 -74.63 10.28
CA GLY A 139 -45.57 -76.06 10.06
C GLY A 139 -46.68 -76.78 9.27
N THR A 140 -47.58 -76.06 8.60
CA THR A 140 -48.72 -76.63 7.84
C THR A 140 -48.75 -76.13 6.39
N ALA A 141 -49.48 -76.82 5.51
CA ALA A 141 -49.62 -76.41 4.11
C ALA A 141 -50.37 -75.08 3.96
N VAL A 142 -50.11 -74.35 2.87
CA VAL A 142 -50.80 -73.09 2.50
C VAL A 142 -52.31 -73.28 2.57
N THR A 143 -52.99 -72.40 3.31
CA THR A 143 -54.44 -72.48 3.54
C THR A 143 -55.23 -71.61 2.57
N ASP A 144 -54.65 -70.54 2.06
CA ASP A 144 -55.24 -69.68 1.02
C ASP A 144 -54.17 -68.89 0.24
N SER A 145 -54.46 -68.49 -1.00
CA SER A 145 -53.56 -67.64 -1.78
C SER A 145 -54.27 -66.79 -2.83
N LEU A 146 -53.72 -65.60 -3.09
CA LEU A 146 -54.16 -64.64 -4.09
C LEU A 146 -52.99 -64.28 -5.01
N SER A 147 -53.23 -64.17 -6.32
CA SER A 147 -52.19 -63.83 -7.30
C SER A 147 -52.63 -62.66 -8.17
N VAL A 148 -51.69 -61.75 -8.48
CA VAL A 148 -51.87 -60.66 -9.44
C VAL A 148 -50.71 -60.63 -10.43
N ASN A 149 -50.99 -60.29 -11.68
CA ASN A 149 -49.94 -60.03 -12.67
C ASN A 149 -49.55 -58.55 -12.64
N LEU A 150 -48.26 -58.27 -12.72
CA LEU A 150 -47.70 -56.92 -12.73
C LEU A 150 -46.45 -56.85 -13.61
N GLU A 151 -46.24 -55.70 -14.22
CA GLU A 151 -45.00 -55.39 -14.94
C GLU A 151 -44.05 -54.61 -14.01
N ILE A 152 -42.77 -54.96 -13.99
CA ILE A 152 -41.76 -54.23 -13.25
C ILE A 152 -40.76 -53.61 -14.23
N ALA A 153 -40.61 -52.30 -14.17
CA ALA A 153 -39.74 -51.53 -15.03
C ALA A 153 -38.59 -50.87 -14.24
N PRO A 154 -37.43 -50.62 -14.87
CA PRO A 154 -36.39 -49.79 -14.25
C PRO A 154 -36.92 -48.37 -14.06
N LYS A 155 -36.51 -47.71 -12.96
CA LYS A 155 -36.71 -46.26 -12.81
C LYS A 155 -35.93 -45.54 -13.91
N ILE A 156 -36.62 -44.81 -14.78
CA ILE A 156 -36.00 -43.96 -15.80
C ILE A 156 -35.86 -42.56 -15.19
N ASP A 157 -34.67 -42.20 -14.70
CA ASP A 157 -34.41 -40.82 -14.30
C ASP A 157 -34.57 -39.88 -15.50
N PRO A 158 -35.13 -38.67 -15.33
CA PRO A 158 -35.29 -37.74 -16.46
C PRO A 158 -33.92 -37.42 -17.11
N PRO A 159 -33.88 -37.14 -18.43
CA PRO A 159 -32.66 -36.65 -19.08
C PRO A 159 -32.15 -35.37 -18.40
N VAL A 160 -30.83 -35.19 -18.40
CA VAL A 160 -30.18 -34.03 -17.79
C VAL A 160 -29.86 -33.01 -18.88
N VAL A 161 -30.22 -31.75 -18.67
CA VAL A 161 -29.77 -30.59 -19.44
C VAL A 161 -28.55 -30.00 -18.75
N GLY A 162 -27.45 -29.78 -19.47
CA GLY A 162 -26.26 -29.14 -18.91
C GLY A 162 -25.38 -28.50 -19.98
N PHE A 163 -24.40 -27.71 -19.53
CA PHE A 163 -23.34 -27.23 -20.41
C PHE A 163 -22.46 -28.39 -20.87
N VAL A 164 -21.97 -28.32 -22.11
CA VAL A 164 -21.02 -29.31 -22.65
C VAL A 164 -19.64 -29.14 -22.01
N ASN A 165 -19.24 -27.88 -21.72
CA ASN A 165 -17.96 -27.54 -21.10
C ASN A 165 -18.17 -26.65 -19.87
N PRO A 166 -17.37 -26.78 -18.80
CA PRO A 166 -17.41 -25.87 -17.65
C PRO A 166 -16.75 -24.51 -17.91
N GLU A 167 -15.82 -24.44 -18.85
CA GLU A 167 -15.00 -23.26 -19.09
C GLU A 167 -14.87 -22.96 -20.58
N GLY A 168 -14.64 -21.68 -20.89
CA GLY A 168 -14.47 -21.13 -22.22
C GLY A 168 -13.52 -19.94 -22.23
N PHE A 169 -12.98 -19.66 -23.42
CA PHE A 169 -12.16 -18.48 -23.67
C PHE A 169 -12.67 -17.81 -24.94
N ALA A 170 -12.80 -16.49 -24.88
CA ALA A 170 -13.12 -15.64 -26.01
C ALA A 170 -12.15 -14.47 -26.04
N SER A 171 -11.84 -13.97 -27.23
CA SER A 171 -11.06 -12.74 -27.38
C SER A 171 -11.95 -11.69 -28.01
N GLU A 172 -11.73 -10.43 -27.67
CA GLU A 172 -12.47 -9.30 -28.22
C GLU A 172 -12.30 -9.15 -29.73
N GLY A 173 -11.14 -9.54 -30.25
CA GLY A 173 -10.90 -9.60 -31.69
C GLY A 173 -11.64 -10.72 -32.45
N MET A 174 -12.58 -11.43 -31.83
CA MET A 174 -13.34 -12.47 -32.53
C MET A 174 -14.47 -11.89 -33.38
N GLU A 175 -14.42 -12.16 -34.70
CA GLU A 175 -15.47 -11.74 -35.65
C GLU A 175 -16.78 -12.56 -35.55
N GLN A 176 -16.78 -13.70 -34.85
CA GLN A 176 -17.94 -14.59 -34.71
C GLN A 176 -18.35 -14.71 -33.23
N PRO A 177 -19.65 -14.88 -32.94
CA PRO A 177 -20.12 -15.04 -31.58
C PRO A 177 -19.53 -16.30 -30.93
N TYR A 178 -19.22 -16.21 -29.65
CA TYR A 178 -18.87 -17.36 -28.83
C TYR A 178 -20.12 -18.21 -28.61
N ASN A 179 -20.10 -19.46 -29.05
CA ASN A 179 -21.25 -20.36 -28.99
C ASN A 179 -21.24 -21.20 -27.72
N ILE A 180 -22.08 -20.85 -26.75
CA ILE A 180 -22.25 -21.60 -25.51
C ILE A 180 -23.01 -22.89 -25.80
N ALA A 181 -22.33 -24.03 -25.70
CA ALA A 181 -22.90 -25.33 -26.03
C ALA A 181 -23.64 -25.93 -24.83
N ILE A 182 -24.90 -26.30 -25.04
CA ILE A 182 -25.75 -27.02 -24.08
C ILE A 182 -26.22 -28.35 -24.67
N ALA A 183 -26.39 -29.36 -23.83
CA ALA A 183 -26.77 -30.70 -24.27
C ALA A 183 -27.76 -31.38 -23.35
N LEU A 184 -28.58 -32.26 -23.94
CA LEU A 184 -29.40 -33.25 -23.26
C LEU A 184 -28.62 -34.57 -23.17
N SER A 185 -28.68 -35.25 -22.01
CA SER A 185 -28.04 -36.56 -21.84
C SER A 185 -28.62 -37.66 -22.75
N ARG A 186 -29.83 -37.47 -23.28
CA ARG A 186 -30.50 -38.30 -24.29
C ARG A 186 -31.66 -37.54 -24.95
N PRO A 187 -32.06 -37.89 -26.18
CA PRO A 187 -33.18 -37.23 -26.85
C PRO A 187 -34.49 -37.43 -26.10
N ILE A 188 -35.38 -36.45 -26.21
CA ILE A 188 -36.71 -36.44 -25.60
C ILE A 188 -37.79 -36.20 -26.67
N ALA A 189 -39.00 -36.69 -26.43
CA ALA A 189 -40.13 -36.58 -27.37
C ALA A 189 -40.93 -35.26 -27.25
N GLN A 190 -40.61 -34.42 -26.27
CA GLN A 190 -41.28 -33.15 -25.97
C GLN A 190 -40.28 -32.00 -26.06
N SER A 191 -40.76 -30.80 -26.37
CA SER A 191 -39.90 -29.63 -26.40
C SER A 191 -39.49 -29.18 -25.00
N VAL A 192 -38.22 -28.81 -24.82
CA VAL A 192 -37.67 -28.32 -23.54
C VAL A 192 -37.03 -26.95 -23.76
N SER A 193 -37.56 -25.93 -23.11
CA SER A 193 -36.98 -24.58 -23.13
C SER A 193 -36.02 -24.38 -21.97
N VAL A 194 -34.88 -23.75 -22.26
CA VAL A 194 -33.80 -23.49 -21.32
C VAL A 194 -33.42 -22.02 -21.43
N GLU A 195 -33.36 -21.34 -20.31
CA GLU A 195 -32.89 -19.96 -20.20
C GLU A 195 -31.45 -19.94 -19.67
N LEU A 196 -30.61 -19.09 -20.25
CA LEU A 196 -29.25 -18.81 -19.82
C LEU A 196 -29.28 -17.55 -18.95
N VAL A 197 -28.77 -17.68 -17.72
CA VAL A 197 -28.69 -16.55 -16.78
C VAL A 197 -27.24 -16.26 -16.44
N ALA A 198 -26.84 -15.01 -16.69
CA ALA A 198 -25.56 -14.46 -16.27
C ALA A 198 -25.54 -14.19 -14.76
N GLU A 199 -24.46 -14.57 -14.10
CA GLU A 199 -24.17 -14.26 -12.70
C GLU A 199 -23.08 -13.18 -12.68
N THR A 200 -23.40 -11.98 -12.18
CA THR A 200 -22.45 -10.86 -12.09
C THR A 200 -21.94 -10.67 -10.66
N SER A 201 -20.64 -10.47 -10.52
CA SER A 201 -19.92 -10.07 -9.29
C SER A 201 -18.97 -8.89 -9.57
N ASP A 202 -18.27 -8.39 -8.54
CA ASP A 202 -17.32 -7.27 -8.72
C ASP A 202 -16.10 -7.74 -9.55
N ASN A 203 -15.81 -7.03 -10.65
CA ASN A 203 -14.81 -7.34 -11.69
C ASN A 203 -15.16 -8.48 -12.68
N ASP A 204 -16.45 -8.79 -12.86
CA ASP A 204 -16.91 -9.61 -13.99
C ASP A 204 -17.18 -8.73 -15.21
N ALA A 205 -17.07 -9.32 -16.40
CA ALA A 205 -17.47 -8.68 -17.65
C ALA A 205 -18.94 -8.22 -17.57
N ASP A 206 -19.22 -7.05 -18.13
CA ASP A 206 -20.50 -6.37 -18.15
C ASP A 206 -21.05 -6.16 -19.58
N ALA A 207 -21.96 -5.20 -19.73
CA ALA A 207 -22.59 -4.87 -21.00
C ALA A 207 -21.66 -4.13 -21.98
N SER A 208 -20.48 -3.65 -21.56
CA SER A 208 -19.43 -3.17 -22.46
C SER A 208 -18.74 -4.29 -23.21
N ASP A 209 -18.63 -5.49 -22.63
CA ASP A 209 -17.69 -6.52 -23.12
C ASP A 209 -18.43 -7.68 -23.83
N TYR A 210 -19.70 -7.90 -23.51
CA TYR A 210 -20.52 -8.88 -24.22
C TYR A 210 -22.01 -8.52 -24.32
N SER A 211 -22.70 -9.20 -25.24
CA SER A 211 -24.16 -9.18 -25.32
C SER A 211 -24.77 -10.56 -25.59
N LEU A 212 -25.95 -10.79 -25.01
CA LEU A 212 -26.74 -12.00 -25.18
C LEU A 212 -27.99 -11.77 -26.04
N PRO A 213 -28.56 -12.82 -26.66
CA PRO A 213 -29.83 -12.75 -27.34
C PRO A 213 -30.95 -12.29 -26.39
N THR A 214 -31.98 -11.62 -26.92
CA THR A 214 -33.16 -11.24 -26.15
C THR A 214 -34.39 -12.01 -26.67
N PRO A 215 -34.93 -12.99 -25.92
CA PRO A 215 -34.47 -13.50 -24.62
C PRO A 215 -33.24 -14.43 -24.74
N PRO A 216 -32.44 -14.61 -23.66
CA PRO A 216 -31.26 -15.49 -23.66
C PRO A 216 -31.68 -16.95 -23.46
N ALA A 217 -32.42 -17.52 -24.42
CA ALA A 217 -33.03 -18.85 -24.28
C ALA A 217 -32.86 -19.72 -25.54
N ALA A 218 -32.90 -21.04 -25.35
CA ALA A 218 -32.90 -22.04 -26.40
C ALA A 218 -33.95 -23.13 -26.13
N THR A 219 -34.50 -23.72 -27.19
CA THR A 219 -35.51 -24.79 -27.08
C THR A 219 -35.04 -26.03 -27.82
N PHE A 220 -34.89 -27.14 -27.10
CA PHE A 220 -34.72 -28.46 -27.69
C PHE A 220 -36.05 -28.91 -28.29
N TYR A 221 -36.10 -29.21 -29.58
CA TYR A 221 -37.23 -29.87 -30.21
C TYR A 221 -37.10 -31.39 -30.10
N PRO A 222 -38.19 -32.16 -30.35
CA PRO A 222 -38.14 -33.61 -30.27
C PRO A 222 -37.01 -34.20 -31.11
N GLY A 223 -36.10 -34.93 -30.45
CA GLY A 223 -34.92 -35.55 -31.07
C GLY A 223 -33.62 -34.75 -30.99
N ASP A 224 -33.67 -33.47 -30.64
CA ASP A 224 -32.46 -32.65 -30.46
C ASP A 224 -31.69 -33.10 -29.21
N THR A 225 -30.36 -33.06 -29.29
CA THR A 225 -29.47 -33.40 -28.17
C THR A 225 -28.41 -32.35 -27.87
N THR A 226 -28.15 -31.41 -28.79
CA THR A 226 -27.18 -30.33 -28.59
C THR A 226 -27.67 -29.06 -29.26
N LEU A 227 -27.54 -27.94 -28.55
CA LEU A 227 -27.85 -26.60 -29.05
C LEU A 227 -26.73 -25.62 -28.65
N PHE A 228 -26.72 -24.47 -29.31
CA PHE A 228 -25.79 -23.39 -29.03
C PHE A 228 -26.57 -22.11 -28.73
N ILE A 229 -26.19 -21.40 -27.67
CA ILE A 229 -26.65 -20.05 -27.37
C ILE A 229 -25.49 -19.10 -27.74
N PRO A 230 -25.65 -18.24 -28.76
CA PRO A 230 -24.57 -17.35 -29.16
C PRO A 230 -24.43 -16.20 -28.16
N MET A 231 -23.19 -15.87 -27.80
CA MET A 231 -22.80 -14.68 -27.04
C MET A 231 -21.90 -13.84 -27.92
N THR A 232 -22.27 -12.58 -28.16
CA THR A 232 -21.45 -11.67 -28.97
C THR A 232 -20.44 -11.00 -28.05
N ILE A 233 -19.16 -11.09 -28.37
CA ILE A 233 -18.11 -10.31 -27.70
C ILE A 233 -18.07 -8.93 -28.36
N ILE A 234 -17.94 -7.89 -27.54
CA ILE A 234 -17.83 -6.51 -27.99
C ILE A 234 -16.35 -6.16 -28.01
N ASP A 235 -15.86 -5.70 -29.15
CA ASP A 235 -14.47 -5.29 -29.37
C ASP A 235 -14.40 -3.77 -29.29
N ASP A 236 -13.51 -3.21 -28.46
CA ASP A 236 -13.31 -1.77 -28.39
C ASP A 236 -11.87 -1.30 -28.67
N THR A 237 -11.37 -0.30 -27.95
CA THR A 237 -9.99 0.24 -28.12
C THR A 237 -9.30 0.49 -26.78
N LEU A 238 -9.98 0.20 -25.66
CA LEU A 238 -9.47 0.38 -24.32
C LEU A 238 -8.71 -0.89 -23.93
N SER A 239 -7.53 -0.72 -23.34
CA SER A 239 -6.85 -1.89 -22.80
C SER A 239 -7.38 -2.18 -21.40
N GLU A 240 -7.88 -3.39 -21.25
CA GLU A 240 -8.58 -3.87 -20.08
C GLU A 240 -7.86 -5.10 -19.49
N ASN A 241 -8.17 -5.44 -18.23
CA ASN A 241 -7.64 -6.68 -17.68
C ASN A 241 -8.46 -7.86 -18.20
N GLU A 242 -7.95 -9.10 -18.07
CA GLU A 242 -8.79 -10.26 -18.35
C GLU A 242 -10.01 -10.30 -17.43
N GLU A 243 -11.20 -10.36 -18.02
CA GLU A 243 -12.47 -10.39 -17.32
C GLU A 243 -13.15 -11.76 -17.46
N SER A 244 -14.10 -12.04 -16.58
CA SER A 244 -14.82 -13.32 -16.57
C SER A 244 -16.31 -13.12 -16.45
N ILE A 245 -17.09 -14.01 -17.07
CA ILE A 245 -18.53 -14.08 -16.88
C ILE A 245 -18.97 -15.52 -16.64
N ARG A 246 -19.86 -15.72 -15.67
CA ARG A 246 -20.37 -17.03 -15.28
C ARG A 246 -21.85 -17.17 -15.63
N PHE A 247 -22.23 -18.32 -16.19
CA PHE A 247 -23.59 -18.64 -16.59
C PHE A 247 -24.14 -19.87 -15.87
N ARG A 248 -25.45 -19.85 -15.58
CA ARG A 248 -26.26 -21.01 -15.18
C ARG A 248 -27.41 -21.22 -16.15
N LEU A 249 -27.92 -22.45 -16.18
CA LEU A 249 -29.12 -22.80 -16.93
C LEU A 249 -30.32 -22.83 -15.98
N LEU A 250 -31.42 -22.22 -16.40
CA LEU A 250 -32.72 -22.30 -15.74
C LEU A 250 -33.76 -22.92 -16.67
N GLY A 251 -34.73 -23.61 -16.08
CA GLY A 251 -35.91 -24.08 -16.77
C GLY A 251 -36.85 -24.80 -15.81
N ASP A 252 -38.08 -25.05 -16.26
CA ASP A 252 -39.19 -25.52 -15.43
C ASP A 252 -39.83 -26.82 -15.94
N SER A 253 -39.33 -27.37 -17.04
CA SER A 253 -39.87 -28.60 -17.62
C SER A 253 -39.73 -29.80 -16.66
N PRO A 254 -40.84 -30.47 -16.26
CA PRO A 254 -40.79 -31.63 -15.37
C PRO A 254 -40.23 -32.88 -16.05
N SER A 255 -39.99 -32.83 -17.37
CA SER A 255 -39.50 -33.99 -18.13
C SER A 255 -37.98 -34.10 -18.17
N VAL A 256 -37.25 -33.11 -17.63
CA VAL A 256 -35.78 -33.08 -17.54
C VAL A 256 -35.34 -32.64 -16.15
N THR A 257 -34.07 -32.85 -15.84
CA THR A 257 -33.38 -32.19 -14.73
C THR A 257 -32.30 -31.25 -15.27
N TYR A 258 -32.03 -30.16 -14.58
CA TYR A 258 -31.00 -29.19 -14.97
C TYR A 258 -29.75 -29.42 -14.11
N SER A 259 -28.58 -29.39 -14.75
CA SER A 259 -27.30 -29.49 -14.05
C SER A 259 -27.01 -28.21 -13.27
N GLU A 260 -26.48 -28.36 -12.06
CA GLU A 260 -25.97 -27.25 -11.23
C GLU A 260 -24.58 -26.74 -11.69
N GLN A 261 -23.98 -27.39 -12.69
CA GLN A 261 -22.70 -26.99 -13.24
C GLN A 261 -22.86 -25.65 -13.97
N ALA A 262 -22.06 -24.66 -13.59
CA ALA A 262 -21.98 -23.39 -14.29
C ALA A 262 -20.98 -23.45 -15.47
N HIS A 263 -21.12 -22.52 -16.41
CA HIS A 263 -20.16 -22.27 -17.47
C HIS A 263 -19.49 -20.92 -17.27
N SER A 264 -18.18 -20.86 -17.18
CA SER A 264 -17.41 -19.62 -17.07
C SER A 264 -16.68 -19.31 -18.37
N VAL A 265 -16.81 -18.09 -18.87
CA VAL A 265 -16.08 -17.61 -20.05
C VAL A 265 -15.12 -16.53 -19.60
N ARG A 266 -13.84 -16.65 -20.00
CA ARG A 266 -12.85 -15.58 -19.86
C ARG A 266 -12.76 -14.79 -21.15
N ILE A 267 -12.87 -13.48 -21.05
CA ILE A 267 -12.71 -12.55 -22.17
C ILE A 267 -11.29 -11.99 -22.10
N ILE A 268 -10.56 -12.13 -23.21
CA ILE A 268 -9.16 -11.72 -23.35
C ILE A 268 -9.12 -10.49 -24.24
N ASP A 269 -8.69 -9.39 -23.64
CA ASP A 269 -8.37 -8.13 -24.31
C ASP A 269 -7.40 -8.37 -25.47
N ASN A 270 -7.74 -7.85 -26.64
CA ASN A 270 -6.90 -7.85 -27.84
C ASN A 270 -6.20 -6.51 -28.07
N ASP A 271 -6.53 -5.49 -27.28
CA ASP A 271 -5.87 -4.22 -27.27
C ASP A 271 -4.59 -4.30 -26.45
N THR A 272 -3.65 -3.45 -26.83
CA THR A 272 -2.42 -3.26 -26.07
C THR A 272 -2.56 -1.95 -25.34
N ALA A 273 -2.27 -1.93 -24.04
CA ALA A 273 -2.17 -0.71 -23.23
C ALA A 273 -1.52 0.42 -24.04
N SER A 274 -2.35 1.32 -24.56
CA SER A 274 -1.93 2.50 -25.28
C SER A 274 -1.54 3.58 -24.26
N ASP A 275 -0.66 3.20 -23.33
CA ASP A 275 -0.01 4.11 -22.39
C ASP A 275 1.49 3.80 -22.36
N THR A 276 2.09 3.82 -23.55
CA THR A 276 3.54 3.91 -23.70
C THR A 276 3.93 5.19 -24.41
N THR A 277 3.19 6.29 -24.18
CA THR A 277 3.88 7.58 -24.29
C THR A 277 5.04 7.52 -23.31
N PRO A 278 6.31 7.48 -23.79
CA PRO A 278 7.43 7.42 -22.88
C PRO A 278 7.31 8.62 -21.95
N LEU A 279 7.36 8.37 -20.64
CA LEU A 279 7.40 9.45 -19.65
C LEU A 279 8.48 10.44 -20.08
N PRO A 280 8.22 11.76 -20.01
CA PRO A 280 9.23 12.72 -20.37
C PRO A 280 10.43 12.56 -19.43
N GLU A 281 11.61 12.77 -19.98
CA GLU A 281 12.80 13.03 -19.19
C GLU A 281 12.70 14.40 -18.49
N LEU A 282 12.97 14.41 -17.17
CA LEU A 282 13.15 15.59 -16.33
C LEU A 282 14.64 15.79 -16.04
N GLY A 283 15.15 17.00 -16.25
CA GLY A 283 16.52 17.35 -15.91
C GLY A 283 16.74 18.85 -15.78
N PHE A 284 17.88 19.24 -15.25
CA PHE A 284 18.33 20.62 -15.29
C PHE A 284 18.54 21.09 -16.72
N ALA A 285 18.18 22.34 -17.01
CA ALA A 285 18.37 22.94 -18.34
C ALA A 285 19.85 23.02 -18.74
N THR A 286 20.75 23.12 -17.76
CA THR A 286 22.21 23.10 -17.93
C THR A 286 22.85 22.35 -16.76
N ALA A 287 24.07 21.85 -16.94
CA ALA A 287 24.80 21.15 -15.87
C ALA A 287 25.49 22.11 -14.88
N ARG A 288 25.72 23.37 -15.27
CA ARG A 288 26.55 24.31 -14.50
C ARG A 288 26.10 25.75 -14.67
N THR A 289 26.16 26.49 -13.59
CA THR A 289 26.00 27.95 -13.57
C THR A 289 27.18 28.57 -12.83
N ARG A 290 27.55 29.80 -13.21
CA ARG A 290 28.53 30.58 -12.47
C ARG A 290 27.95 31.94 -12.13
N THR A 291 28.16 32.36 -10.89
CA THR A 291 27.77 33.67 -10.38
C THR A 291 28.90 34.25 -9.54
N ASP A 292 28.82 35.54 -9.25
CA ASP A 292 29.59 36.17 -8.19
C ASP A 292 28.72 36.23 -6.93
N GLU A 293 29.34 36.33 -5.76
CA GLU A 293 28.64 36.67 -4.53
C GLU A 293 27.84 37.98 -4.69
N CYS A 294 26.58 37.99 -4.26
CA CYS A 294 25.67 39.08 -4.62
C CYS A 294 24.59 39.45 -3.61
N ASN A 295 24.38 38.67 -2.53
CA ASN A 295 23.19 38.78 -1.67
C ASN A 295 21.89 38.78 -2.50
N CYS A 296 21.79 37.85 -3.45
CA CYS A 296 20.72 37.78 -4.44
C CYS A 296 20.24 36.33 -4.67
N ILE A 297 19.03 36.18 -5.21
CA ILE A 297 18.50 34.86 -5.58
C ILE A 297 18.82 34.60 -7.05
N ILE A 298 19.45 33.47 -7.33
CA ILE A 298 19.63 32.95 -8.70
C ILE A 298 18.58 31.87 -8.97
N ASN A 299 18.10 31.82 -10.22
CA ASN A 299 17.12 30.84 -10.66
C ASN A 299 17.80 29.72 -11.44
N ILE A 300 17.62 28.48 -10.98
CA ILE A 300 18.07 27.28 -11.67
C ILE A 300 16.88 26.68 -12.43
N PHE A 301 17.01 26.53 -13.74
CA PHE A 301 15.95 26.03 -14.60
C PHE A 301 15.98 24.51 -14.71
N VAL A 302 14.80 23.88 -14.62
CA VAL A 302 14.58 22.47 -14.93
C VAL A 302 13.56 22.35 -16.06
N ASN A 303 13.73 21.34 -16.92
CA ASN A 303 12.91 21.16 -18.11
C ASN A 303 12.41 19.71 -18.22
N LEU A 304 11.25 19.56 -18.86
CA LEU A 304 10.79 18.29 -19.42
C LEU A 304 11.18 18.18 -20.90
N SER A 305 11.51 16.98 -21.34
CA SER A 305 11.73 16.66 -22.77
C SER A 305 10.46 16.78 -23.61
N SER A 306 9.29 16.61 -23.00
CA SER A 306 7.97 16.87 -23.61
C SER A 306 6.95 17.26 -22.53
N LYS A 307 5.91 18.00 -22.93
CA LYS A 307 4.80 18.37 -22.04
C LYS A 307 3.96 17.14 -21.66
N THR A 308 3.31 17.21 -20.51
CA THR A 308 2.41 16.18 -19.97
C THR A 308 1.02 16.72 -19.70
N ASP A 309 0.03 15.84 -19.67
CA ASP A 309 -1.34 16.17 -19.24
C ASP A 309 -1.51 16.13 -17.71
N ASP A 310 -0.55 15.52 -17.00
CA ASP A 310 -0.50 15.46 -15.55
C ASP A 310 0.63 16.32 -14.97
N THR A 311 0.54 16.60 -13.66
CA THR A 311 1.58 17.32 -12.92
C THR A 311 2.80 16.42 -12.72
N VAL A 312 3.98 16.93 -13.07
CA VAL A 312 5.26 16.29 -12.73
C VAL A 312 5.78 16.87 -11.43
N THR A 313 6.21 16.00 -10.52
CA THR A 313 6.85 16.41 -9.26
C THR A 313 8.18 15.72 -9.06
N ALA A 314 9.12 16.41 -8.40
CA ALA A 314 10.39 15.84 -7.98
C ALA A 314 10.93 16.60 -6.76
N ARG A 315 11.98 16.08 -6.13
CA ARG A 315 12.73 16.75 -5.06
C ARG A 315 14.07 17.24 -5.55
N ILE A 316 14.57 18.28 -4.90
CA ILE A 316 15.95 18.75 -5.03
C ILE A 316 16.62 18.66 -3.69
N ILE A 317 17.81 18.06 -3.69
CA ILE A 317 18.65 17.97 -2.49
C ILE A 317 20.04 18.55 -2.77
N PRO A 318 20.63 19.27 -1.81
CA PRO A 318 22.05 19.60 -1.87
C PRO A 318 22.87 18.31 -1.63
N ARG A 319 23.81 18.02 -2.54
CA ARG A 319 24.73 16.87 -2.44
C ARG A 319 26.09 17.23 -1.88
N TRP A 320 26.46 18.49 -2.05
CA TRP A 320 27.63 19.06 -1.45
C TRP A 320 27.39 20.54 -1.28
N GLU A 321 27.38 20.96 -0.03
CA GLU A 321 27.47 22.36 0.32
C GLU A 321 28.97 22.63 0.44
N GLY A 322 29.53 23.28 -0.58
CA GLY A 322 30.92 23.68 -0.56
C GLY A 322 31.22 24.43 0.71
N PHE A 323 30.47 25.51 0.98
CA PHE A 323 30.58 26.39 2.15
C PHE A 323 29.27 27.21 2.31
N SER A 324 29.26 28.20 3.22
CA SER A 324 28.07 28.88 3.75
C SER A 324 27.29 29.80 2.79
N ASP A 325 27.73 29.96 1.55
CA ASP A 325 27.35 31.13 0.75
C ASP A 325 26.18 30.85 -0.20
N CYS A 326 25.66 29.62 -0.19
CA CYS A 326 24.46 29.24 -0.91
C CYS A 326 23.45 28.58 0.04
N GLU A 327 22.20 29.01 -0.06
CA GLU A 327 21.06 28.39 0.61
C GLU A 327 19.99 28.03 -0.43
N LEU A 328 19.54 26.77 -0.43
CA LEU A 328 18.45 26.32 -1.28
C LEU A 328 17.12 26.80 -0.70
N ILE A 329 16.34 27.55 -1.50
CA ILE A 329 15.04 28.09 -1.05
C ILE A 329 13.92 27.08 -1.33
N ASP A 330 13.96 26.42 -2.49
CA ASP A 330 12.92 25.53 -2.96
C ASP A 330 13.45 24.09 -3.11
N GLU A 331 12.93 23.17 -2.30
CA GLU A 331 13.34 21.76 -2.33
C GLU A 331 12.47 20.88 -3.25
N ARG A 332 11.52 21.48 -3.96
CA ARG A 332 10.56 20.75 -4.80
C ARG A 332 10.41 21.37 -6.17
N ILE A 333 10.33 20.49 -7.17
CA ILE A 333 9.95 20.82 -8.54
C ILE A 333 8.46 20.50 -8.70
N HIS A 334 7.72 21.44 -9.29
CA HIS A 334 6.30 21.30 -9.59
C HIS A 334 5.99 21.84 -10.99
N ILE A 335 6.00 20.95 -11.99
CA ILE A 335 5.64 21.31 -13.37
C ILE A 335 4.17 20.95 -13.57
N LEU A 336 3.31 21.96 -13.73
CA LEU A 336 1.88 21.77 -13.93
C LEU A 336 1.58 21.15 -15.31
N PRO A 337 0.38 20.58 -15.51
CA PRO A 337 -0.06 20.11 -16.81
C PRO A 337 0.17 21.16 -17.90
N GLN A 338 0.67 20.71 -19.05
CA GLN A 338 0.96 21.53 -20.22
C GLN A 338 2.09 22.57 -20.08
N ASP A 339 2.73 22.66 -18.92
CA ASP A 339 4.01 23.35 -18.75
C ASP A 339 5.17 22.41 -19.13
N SER A 340 6.34 23.00 -19.41
CA SER A 340 7.53 22.25 -19.82
C SER A 340 8.77 22.57 -18.99
N ALA A 341 8.65 23.46 -18.01
CA ALA A 341 9.76 23.94 -17.20
C ALA A 341 9.28 24.48 -15.85
N ASP A 342 10.20 24.48 -14.89
CA ASP A 342 10.05 25.12 -13.58
C ASP A 342 11.39 25.78 -13.19
N THR A 343 11.38 26.62 -12.17
CA THR A 343 12.56 27.33 -11.66
C THR A 343 12.71 27.16 -10.16
N ILE A 344 13.95 27.00 -9.74
CA ILE A 344 14.33 26.75 -8.36
C ILE A 344 15.20 27.89 -7.88
N GLY A 345 14.83 28.51 -6.76
CA GLY A 345 15.59 29.60 -6.15
C GLY A 345 16.76 29.10 -5.31
N VAL A 346 17.94 29.66 -5.54
CA VAL A 346 19.10 29.55 -4.64
C VAL A 346 19.51 30.95 -4.20
N LEU A 347 19.51 31.18 -2.89
CA LEU A 347 20.03 32.41 -2.30
C LEU A 347 21.56 32.34 -2.30
N VAL A 348 22.21 33.33 -2.88
CA VAL A 348 23.68 33.48 -2.88
C VAL A 348 24.02 34.66 -1.98
N LEU A 349 24.77 34.39 -0.93
CA LEU A 349 25.20 35.39 0.05
C LEU A 349 26.49 36.08 -0.43
N ASP A 350 26.65 37.35 -0.08
CA ASP A 350 27.93 38.08 -0.19
C ASP A 350 28.35 38.46 1.21
N ASP A 351 29.56 38.07 1.59
CA ASP A 351 30.15 38.51 2.83
C ASP A 351 31.42 39.36 2.63
N ASP A 352 32.44 39.15 3.44
CA ASP A 352 33.69 39.93 3.45
C ASP A 352 34.85 39.10 4.02
N ILE A 353 34.59 37.82 4.24
CA ILE A 353 35.58 36.81 4.54
C ILE A 353 36.24 36.52 3.20
N CYS A 354 37.57 36.52 3.17
CA CYS A 354 38.22 36.39 1.88
C CYS A 354 38.36 34.93 1.47
N GLU A 355 37.73 34.53 0.37
CA GLU A 355 37.98 33.25 -0.27
C GLU A 355 38.95 33.39 -1.45
N SER A 356 40.01 32.59 -1.43
CA SER A 356 41.05 32.63 -2.48
C SER A 356 40.66 31.91 -3.77
N ASP A 357 39.65 31.04 -3.71
CA ASP A 357 39.19 30.19 -4.81
C ASP A 357 37.66 30.25 -4.91
N SER A 358 37.12 29.95 -6.10
CA SER A 358 35.67 29.78 -6.26
C SER A 358 35.13 28.58 -5.47
N GLU A 359 33.94 28.76 -4.95
CA GLU A 359 33.20 27.74 -4.22
C GLU A 359 32.22 27.01 -5.13
N PHE A 360 31.74 25.84 -4.70
CA PHE A 360 30.70 25.14 -5.45
C PHE A 360 29.57 24.62 -4.56
N PHE A 361 28.36 24.71 -5.09
CA PHE A 361 27.14 24.19 -4.50
C PHE A 361 26.51 23.20 -5.49
N MET A 362 26.37 21.94 -5.10
CA MET A 362 25.89 20.87 -5.99
C MET A 362 24.48 20.44 -5.62
N LEU A 363 23.58 20.51 -6.59
CA LEU A 363 22.18 20.09 -6.48
C LEU A 363 21.97 18.78 -7.25
N GLU A 364 21.06 17.95 -6.76
CA GLU A 364 20.59 16.74 -7.46
C GLU A 364 19.07 16.65 -7.43
N ILE A 365 18.48 16.24 -8.55
CA ILE A 365 17.06 15.91 -8.69
C ILE A 365 16.84 14.47 -8.24
N THR A 366 15.91 14.25 -7.32
CA THR A 366 15.54 12.91 -6.83
C THR A 366 14.04 12.69 -6.83
N ASP A 367 13.65 11.41 -6.76
CA ASP A 367 12.25 10.97 -6.61
C ASP A 367 11.26 11.58 -7.63
N PRO A 368 11.53 11.55 -8.95
CA PRO A 368 10.56 12.05 -9.92
C PRO A 368 9.29 11.19 -9.96
N SER A 369 8.15 11.86 -10.14
CA SER A 369 6.84 11.25 -10.37
C SER A 369 6.18 11.94 -11.56
N GLY A 370 5.65 11.16 -12.51
CA GLY A 370 5.14 11.65 -13.80
C GLY A 370 6.24 11.91 -14.86
N ALA A 371 7.49 11.58 -14.55
CA ALA A 371 8.65 11.72 -15.44
C ALA A 371 9.73 10.69 -15.08
N VAL A 372 10.68 10.48 -15.99
CA VAL A 372 11.93 9.75 -15.71
C VAL A 372 13.10 10.74 -15.61
N LEU A 373 14.19 10.40 -14.93
CA LEU A 373 15.37 11.27 -14.90
C LEU A 373 16.06 11.29 -16.27
N GLY A 374 16.35 12.48 -16.79
CA GLY A 374 17.12 12.69 -18.01
C GLY A 374 18.63 12.76 -17.78
N ASP A 375 19.37 13.29 -18.76
CA ASP A 375 20.84 13.34 -18.73
C ASP A 375 21.43 14.26 -17.65
N TYR A 376 20.76 15.38 -17.34
CA TYR A 376 21.23 16.37 -16.37
C TYR A 376 20.48 16.26 -15.05
N THR A 377 20.81 15.25 -14.26
CA THR A 377 20.23 15.06 -12.91
C THR A 377 20.95 15.84 -11.82
N GLY A 378 22.17 16.31 -12.10
CA GLY A 378 22.97 17.13 -11.21
C GLY A 378 23.27 18.51 -11.79
N HIS A 379 23.34 19.52 -10.92
CA HIS A 379 23.72 20.88 -11.28
C HIS A 379 24.79 21.42 -10.34
N THR A 380 25.86 21.99 -10.89
CA THR A 380 26.92 22.63 -10.11
C THR A 380 26.85 24.14 -10.26
N ILE A 381 26.60 24.84 -9.17
CA ILE A 381 26.72 26.30 -9.09
C ILE A 381 28.16 26.59 -8.66
N THR A 382 28.87 27.42 -9.41
CA THR A 382 30.18 27.96 -9.05
C THR A 382 30.02 29.40 -8.60
N VAL A 383 30.41 29.72 -7.36
CA VAL A 383 30.36 31.08 -6.82
C VAL A 383 31.77 31.65 -6.84
N THR A 384 31.93 32.83 -7.46
CA THR A 384 33.19 33.55 -7.49
C THR A 384 33.22 34.55 -6.35
N PRO A 385 34.28 34.57 -5.52
CA PRO A 385 34.35 35.48 -4.38
C PRO A 385 34.46 36.93 -4.85
N SER A 386 33.67 37.82 -4.28
CA SER A 386 33.67 39.24 -4.60
C SER A 386 34.94 39.93 -4.07
N ASP A 387 35.54 39.36 -3.03
CA ASP A 387 36.65 39.93 -2.27
C ASP A 387 37.91 39.08 -2.27
N SER A 388 38.04 38.13 -3.20
CA SER A 388 39.30 37.38 -3.50
C SER A 388 40.55 38.26 -3.62
N SER A 389 40.38 39.51 -4.07
CA SER A 389 41.44 40.53 -4.12
C SER A 389 41.99 40.92 -2.74
N ARG A 390 41.33 40.57 -1.64
CA ARG A 390 41.69 40.90 -0.25
C ARG A 390 42.39 39.77 0.49
N CYS A 391 42.64 38.62 -0.15
CA CYS A 391 43.23 37.40 0.44
C CYS A 391 44.75 37.53 0.64
N TYR A 392 45.21 38.74 0.95
CA TYR A 392 46.60 38.99 1.22
C TYR A 392 46.93 38.41 2.59
N ARG A 393 47.95 37.56 2.65
CA ARG A 393 48.64 37.18 3.90
C ARG A 393 49.36 38.36 4.58
N THR A 394 49.00 39.61 4.25
CA THR A 394 49.60 40.79 4.83
C THR A 394 48.70 41.37 5.91
N ILE A 395 49.18 41.39 7.13
CA ILE A 395 48.52 41.99 8.30
C ILE A 395 49.12 43.38 8.51
N LEU A 396 48.27 44.41 8.58
CA LEU A 396 48.66 45.71 9.08
C LEU A 396 48.43 45.73 10.59
N MET A 397 49.52 45.67 11.36
CA MET A 397 49.46 45.73 12.81
C MET A 397 49.71 47.17 13.27
N ILE A 398 48.72 47.75 13.97
CA ILE A 398 48.78 49.12 14.49
C ILE A 398 49.09 49.08 15.98
N THR A 399 50.14 49.80 16.39
CA THR A 399 50.63 49.86 17.77
C THR A 399 50.72 51.30 18.28
N GLY A 400 50.64 51.49 19.61
CA GLY A 400 50.71 52.82 20.21
C GLY A 400 52.12 53.35 20.49
N THR A 401 52.19 54.57 21.04
CA THR A 401 53.44 55.32 21.25
C THR A 401 54.18 55.05 22.56
N ASP A 402 53.67 54.21 23.47
CA ASP A 402 54.34 53.86 24.73
C ASP A 402 55.52 52.88 24.53
N MET A 403 56.30 53.08 23.47
CA MET A 403 57.63 52.51 23.28
C MET A 403 58.62 53.61 22.88
N GLU A 404 58.83 54.58 23.76
CA GLU A 404 60.20 55.02 23.98
C GLU A 404 60.71 54.32 25.25
N ILE A 405 61.78 53.54 25.11
CA ILE A 405 62.46 52.71 26.12
C ILE A 405 61.78 51.33 26.26
N SER A 406 62.33 50.21 25.78
CA SER A 406 63.70 49.72 25.98
C SER A 406 64.13 48.77 24.85
N ASN A 407 65.43 48.57 24.72
CA ASN A 407 66.05 47.56 23.85
C ASN A 407 65.83 46.12 24.37
N ASP A 408 64.64 45.78 24.87
CA ASP A 408 64.34 44.49 25.47
C ASP A 408 63.39 43.69 24.58
N TYR A 409 63.86 42.51 24.16
CA TYR A 409 63.39 41.75 23.01
C TYR A 409 62.11 40.91 23.28
N ASP A 410 61.14 41.41 24.06
CA ASP A 410 59.94 40.60 24.43
C ASP A 410 58.66 41.37 24.79
N GLY A 411 58.34 42.47 24.11
CA GLY A 411 57.00 43.09 24.20
C GLY A 411 55.93 42.19 23.57
N ILE A 412 54.71 42.17 24.14
CA ILE A 412 53.57 41.37 23.62
C ILE A 412 53.31 41.62 22.12
N ASP A 413 53.50 42.86 21.64
CA ASP A 413 53.33 43.22 20.24
C ASP A 413 54.35 42.53 19.32
N ASP A 414 55.61 42.45 19.75
CA ASP A 414 56.66 41.75 19.02
C ASP A 414 56.42 40.24 19.02
N SER A 415 55.90 39.69 20.11
CA SER A 415 55.52 38.27 20.19
C SER A 415 54.35 37.95 19.28
N ILE A 416 53.32 38.80 19.21
CA ILE A 416 52.22 38.66 18.24
C ILE A 416 52.75 38.71 16.81
N LYS A 417 53.61 39.68 16.50
CA LYS A 417 54.24 39.77 15.18
C LYS A 417 55.05 38.52 14.84
N LYS A 418 55.90 38.04 15.74
CA LYS A 418 56.70 36.82 15.55
C LYS A 418 55.80 35.62 15.28
N THR A 419 54.72 35.48 16.03
CA THR A 419 53.73 34.40 15.86
C THR A 419 53.05 34.47 14.49
N PHE A 420 52.58 35.64 14.06
CA PHE A 420 52.00 35.79 12.72
C PHE A 420 53.01 35.48 11.61
N VAL A 421 54.25 35.94 11.74
CA VAL A 421 55.31 35.62 10.77
C VAL A 421 55.62 34.13 10.73
N SER A 422 55.63 33.43 11.88
CA SER A 422 55.83 31.98 11.90
C SER A 422 54.70 31.19 11.25
N GLU A 423 53.48 31.74 11.24
CA GLU A 423 52.32 31.18 10.54
C GLU A 423 52.25 31.58 9.05
N GLY A 424 53.26 32.27 8.53
CA GLY A 424 53.37 32.62 7.11
C GLY A 424 52.77 33.97 6.72
N PHE A 425 52.34 34.78 7.68
CA PHE A 425 51.87 36.14 7.41
C PHE A 425 53.03 37.13 7.24
N THR A 426 52.85 38.08 6.33
CA THR A 426 53.67 39.30 6.24
C THR A 426 53.08 40.36 7.18
N VAL A 427 53.83 40.82 8.16
CA VAL A 427 53.33 41.84 9.11
C VAL A 427 53.94 43.21 8.82
N LYS A 428 53.09 44.16 8.40
CA LYS A 428 53.42 45.59 8.30
C LYS A 428 53.07 46.26 9.64
N MET A 429 54.05 46.80 10.34
CA MET A 429 53.82 47.53 11.60
C MET A 429 53.70 49.02 11.33
N VAL A 430 52.70 49.69 11.91
CA VAL A 430 52.57 51.15 11.86
C VAL A 430 52.24 51.69 13.26
N ASN A 431 52.98 52.71 13.67
CA ASN A 431 52.67 53.44 14.90
C ASN A 431 51.42 54.30 14.70
N GLU A 432 50.58 54.41 15.72
CA GLU A 432 49.32 55.16 15.69
C GLU A 432 49.46 56.61 15.22
N ASN A 433 50.58 57.29 15.51
CA ASN A 433 50.82 58.67 15.08
C ASN A 433 51.17 58.76 13.57
N GLY A 434 51.59 57.65 12.98
CA GLY A 434 51.95 57.54 11.56
C GLY A 434 50.83 57.01 10.67
N PHE A 435 49.70 56.54 11.23
CA PHE A 435 48.61 55.99 10.43
C PHE A 435 47.53 57.04 10.16
N ILE A 436 47.30 57.32 8.88
CA ILE A 436 46.24 58.20 8.39
C ILE A 436 45.33 57.39 7.47
N ALA A 437 44.18 56.95 7.98
CA ALA A 437 43.25 56.09 7.26
C ALA A 437 42.77 56.69 5.92
N SER A 438 42.50 58.00 5.93
CA SER A 438 42.04 58.76 4.76
C SER A 438 43.07 58.84 3.62
N SER A 439 44.33 58.49 3.85
CA SER A 439 45.36 58.46 2.82
C SER A 439 45.33 57.19 1.95
N GLY A 440 44.69 56.10 2.43
CA GLY A 440 44.63 54.80 1.75
C GLY A 440 45.99 54.07 1.57
N GLN A 441 47.11 54.75 1.77
CA GLN A 441 48.45 54.26 1.45
C GLN A 441 48.86 53.04 2.28
N HIS A 442 48.46 52.99 3.55
CA HIS A 442 48.80 51.89 4.45
C HIS A 442 47.93 50.64 4.28
N LEU A 443 46.76 50.77 3.62
CA LEU A 443 45.81 49.68 3.40
C LEU A 443 46.01 48.98 2.06
N LYS A 444 46.94 49.47 1.23
CA LYS A 444 47.27 48.83 -0.05
C LYS A 444 47.99 47.49 0.19
N ASP A 445 47.50 46.45 -0.47
CA ASP A 445 48.02 45.08 -0.37
C ASP A 445 48.05 44.59 1.08
N VAL A 446 46.97 44.86 1.83
CA VAL A 446 46.74 44.45 3.21
C VAL A 446 45.39 43.73 3.26
N GLY A 447 45.37 42.54 3.84
CA GLY A 447 44.15 41.72 3.95
C GLY A 447 43.37 41.98 5.23
N MET A 448 44.05 42.41 6.30
CA MET A 448 43.39 42.77 7.56
C MET A 448 44.20 43.78 8.38
N VAL A 449 43.52 44.43 9.33
CA VAL A 449 44.14 45.24 10.38
C VAL A 449 44.06 44.50 11.71
N PHE A 450 45.21 44.26 12.34
CA PHE A 450 45.29 43.86 13.74
C PHE A 450 45.59 45.08 14.59
N MET A 451 44.61 45.50 15.38
CA MET A 451 44.80 46.62 16.31
C MET A 451 45.24 46.09 17.66
N SER A 452 46.49 46.38 18.01
CA SER A 452 47.03 45.99 19.31
C SER A 452 46.37 46.75 20.46
N ARG A 453 46.45 46.13 21.64
CA ARG A 453 46.22 46.76 22.95
C ARG A 453 46.96 48.09 23.13
N SER A 454 48.19 48.20 22.61
CA SER A 454 49.07 49.34 22.90
C SER A 454 48.56 50.69 22.37
N ILE A 455 47.56 50.69 21.49
CA ILE A 455 47.00 51.91 20.89
C ILE A 455 46.25 52.80 21.90
N ARG A 456 46.35 54.11 21.70
CA ARG A 456 45.52 55.11 22.36
C ARG A 456 44.08 55.00 21.87
N ARG A 457 43.20 54.61 22.80
CA ARG A 457 41.80 54.30 22.52
C ARG A 457 41.05 55.44 21.87
N ASP A 458 41.32 56.70 22.24
CA ASP A 458 40.69 57.89 21.66
C ASP A 458 40.94 58.07 20.15
N LYS A 459 41.99 57.45 19.61
CA LYS A 459 42.34 57.51 18.18
C LYS A 459 41.68 56.43 17.32
N VAL A 460 41.18 55.37 17.94
CA VAL A 460 40.61 54.20 17.26
C VAL A 460 39.46 54.55 16.32
N GLY A 461 38.51 55.36 16.79
CA GLY A 461 37.33 55.70 16.01
C GLY A 461 37.65 56.53 14.77
N GLU A 462 38.54 57.52 14.89
CA GLU A 462 38.98 58.35 13.76
C GLU A 462 39.77 57.55 12.71
N MET A 463 40.48 56.50 13.14
CA MET A 463 41.40 55.75 12.28
C MET A 463 40.77 54.53 11.61
N LEU A 464 39.95 53.75 12.32
CA LEU A 464 39.62 52.39 11.89
C LEU A 464 38.15 52.12 11.69
N ARG A 465 37.28 53.05 12.11
CA ARG A 465 35.83 52.88 12.03
C ARG A 465 35.36 52.57 10.60
N ASP A 466 35.83 53.35 9.63
CA ASP A 466 35.38 53.31 8.22
C ASP A 466 36.26 52.44 7.30
N VAL A 467 37.19 51.64 7.85
CA VAL A 467 38.13 50.84 7.06
C VAL A 467 37.44 49.68 6.34
N SER A 468 37.55 49.59 5.02
CA SER A 468 36.84 48.60 4.19
C SER A 468 37.49 47.20 4.13
N ILE A 469 38.30 46.84 5.14
CA ILE A 469 38.89 45.49 5.29
C ILE A 469 38.67 45.00 6.73
N PRO A 470 38.80 43.68 6.99
CA PRO A 470 38.65 43.11 8.33
C PRO A 470 39.51 43.82 9.40
N VAL A 471 38.93 44.04 10.58
CA VAL A 471 39.61 44.65 11.73
C VAL A 471 39.45 43.77 12.97
N ILE A 472 40.56 43.28 13.51
CA ILE A 472 40.62 42.67 14.85
C ILE A 472 40.99 43.75 15.85
N CYS A 473 40.09 44.03 16.78
CA CYS A 473 40.29 44.95 17.87
C CYS A 473 40.77 44.21 19.12
N ALA A 474 41.99 44.49 19.57
CA ALA A 474 42.51 43.99 20.84
C ALA A 474 42.81 45.11 21.85
N ALA A 475 42.23 46.30 21.64
CA ALA A 475 42.38 47.51 22.47
C ALA A 475 41.43 47.60 23.68
N GLY A 476 40.80 46.48 24.04
CA GLY A 476 39.87 46.36 25.16
C GLY A 476 38.60 47.20 24.98
N GLU A 477 37.87 47.39 26.09
CA GLU A 477 36.48 47.89 26.10
C GLU A 477 36.29 49.23 25.37
N LYS A 478 37.21 50.17 25.57
CA LYS A 478 37.15 51.50 24.95
C LYS A 478 37.51 51.46 23.47
N GLY A 479 38.38 50.53 23.07
CA GLY A 479 38.66 50.26 21.66
C GLY A 479 37.42 49.72 20.95
N TYR A 480 36.75 48.73 21.55
CA TYR A 480 35.50 48.17 21.02
C TYR A 480 34.46 49.26 20.80
N ALA A 481 34.27 50.14 21.77
CA ALA A 481 33.27 51.19 21.67
C ALA A 481 33.61 52.27 20.65
N ASN A 482 34.88 52.64 20.55
CA ASN A 482 35.30 53.64 19.57
C ASN A 482 35.23 53.11 18.12
N LEU A 483 35.27 51.80 17.92
CA LEU A 483 34.90 51.13 16.68
C LEU A 483 33.37 50.95 16.49
N GLY A 484 32.55 51.28 17.49
CA GLY A 484 31.10 51.09 17.44
C GLY A 484 30.64 49.66 17.69
N LEU A 485 31.48 48.79 18.26
CA LEU A 485 31.10 47.39 18.48
C LEU A 485 30.20 47.17 19.72
N VAL A 486 30.32 48.07 20.70
CA VAL A 486 29.63 47.98 21.99
C VAL A 486 29.12 49.35 22.42
N HIS A 487 28.01 49.38 23.15
CA HIS A 487 27.57 50.60 23.85
C HIS A 487 28.46 50.81 25.08
N ILE A 488 28.94 52.05 25.28
CA ILE A 488 29.47 52.47 26.58
C ILE A 488 28.37 53.28 27.26
N ASP A 489 27.82 52.73 28.34
CA ASP A 489 27.08 53.53 29.29
C ASP A 489 28.06 54.51 29.96
N SER A 490 27.69 55.78 29.97
CA SER A 490 28.59 56.87 30.38
C SER A 490 29.07 56.67 31.83
N ILE A 491 30.39 56.64 32.01
CA ILE A 491 31.16 56.77 33.26
C ILE A 491 31.17 55.51 34.15
N GLY A 492 32.31 54.79 34.12
CA GLY A 492 32.83 54.07 35.30
C GLY A 492 32.64 52.54 35.35
N THR A 493 31.94 51.91 34.42
CA THR A 493 31.92 50.44 34.32
C THR A 493 33.16 49.95 33.58
N SER A 494 34.17 49.48 34.32
CA SER A 494 35.21 48.64 33.73
C SER A 494 34.60 47.26 33.44
N TYR A 495 34.37 46.95 32.17
CA TYR A 495 34.00 45.63 31.67
C TYR A 495 35.24 44.73 31.67
N LYS A 496 35.78 44.48 32.87
CA LYS A 496 36.92 43.59 33.11
C LYS A 496 36.59 42.56 34.17
N ARG A 497 37.22 41.40 34.07
CA ARG A 497 37.17 40.35 35.10
C ARG A 497 38.54 39.73 35.26
N LYS A 498 38.86 39.36 36.50
CA LYS A 498 40.01 38.52 36.80
C LYS A 498 39.67 37.07 36.53
N ILE A 499 40.06 36.60 35.36
CA ILE A 499 39.83 35.22 34.91
C ILE A 499 41.09 34.69 34.24
N ASP A 500 41.10 33.39 34.03
CA ASP A 500 42.08 32.65 33.25
C ASP A 500 41.42 31.75 32.19
N ARG A 501 40.08 31.67 32.18
CA ARG A 501 39.31 30.77 31.32
C ARG A 501 38.12 31.45 30.64
N ILE A 502 37.85 31.04 29.41
CA ILE A 502 36.65 31.40 28.64
C ILE A 502 35.91 30.12 28.21
N ALA A 503 34.64 30.26 27.84
CA ALA A 503 33.79 29.17 27.38
C ALA A 503 33.19 29.50 26.02
N GLY A 504 32.96 28.50 25.17
CA GLY A 504 32.17 28.67 23.94
C GLY A 504 30.76 29.21 24.23
N ASP A 505 30.11 29.85 23.25
CA ASP A 505 28.75 30.35 23.44
C ASP A 505 27.76 29.20 23.69
N LYS A 506 26.87 29.39 24.68
CA LYS A 506 25.81 28.43 25.04
C LYS A 506 24.50 28.69 24.31
N ASN A 507 24.39 29.83 23.62
CA ASN A 507 23.15 30.31 23.04
C ASN A 507 23.00 30.02 21.53
N GLU A 508 23.96 29.33 20.90
CA GLU A 508 23.69 28.67 19.62
C GLU A 508 22.77 27.46 19.86
N GLU A 509 21.47 27.73 19.95
CA GLU A 509 20.47 26.73 19.62
C GLU A 509 20.64 26.38 18.14
N SER A 510 21.34 25.27 17.86
CA SER A 510 21.15 24.56 16.61
C SER A 510 19.67 24.21 16.51
N LYS A 511 18.95 24.86 15.59
CA LYS A 511 17.57 24.50 15.27
C LYS A 511 17.47 23.15 14.55
N ASP A 512 18.60 22.55 14.19
CA ASP A 512 18.66 21.22 13.63
C ASP A 512 19.32 20.21 14.57
N SER A 513 18.63 19.09 14.70
CA SER A 513 18.96 17.83 15.36
C SER A 513 18.88 17.77 16.90
N GLU A 514 18.09 16.80 17.38
CA GLU A 514 18.08 16.29 18.77
C GLU A 514 19.39 15.57 19.16
N GLU A 515 20.50 15.75 18.43
CA GLU A 515 21.76 15.06 18.70
C GLU A 515 22.79 15.95 19.41
N LYS A 516 23.09 15.55 20.65
CA LYS A 516 24.21 15.97 21.51
C LYS A 516 24.26 17.47 21.86
N LYS A 517 23.76 17.78 23.06
CA LYS A 517 24.33 18.85 23.90
C LYS A 517 25.81 18.54 24.15
N GLU A 518 26.69 18.93 23.23
CA GLU A 518 28.12 18.91 23.50
C GLU A 518 28.41 19.80 24.71
N SER A 519 29.22 19.28 25.61
CA SER A 519 29.70 20.06 26.74
C SER A 519 30.47 21.26 26.20
N VAL A 520 29.94 22.46 26.44
CA VAL A 520 30.56 23.72 26.02
C VAL A 520 32.03 23.73 26.42
N ALA A 521 32.90 23.82 25.42
CA ALA A 521 34.34 23.77 25.62
C ALA A 521 34.79 24.94 26.51
N VAL A 522 35.49 24.62 27.59
CA VAL A 522 36.09 25.62 28.49
C VAL A 522 37.59 25.61 28.31
N ILE A 523 38.14 26.73 27.84
CA ILE A 523 39.54 26.87 27.45
C ILE A 523 40.26 27.74 28.48
N THR A 524 41.42 27.29 28.95
CA THR A 524 42.32 28.09 29.79
C THR A 524 43.22 28.91 28.89
N ILE A 525 43.01 30.23 28.89
CA ILE A 525 43.67 31.17 28.01
C ILE A 525 44.83 31.91 28.67
N LEU A 526 44.89 31.96 30.01
CA LEU A 526 45.99 32.57 30.75
C LEU A 526 46.59 31.61 31.79
N GLY A 527 47.87 31.79 32.11
CA GLY A 527 48.57 31.00 33.15
C GLY A 527 48.17 31.36 34.59
N SER A 528 47.52 32.51 34.79
CA SER A 528 46.96 32.96 36.08
C SER A 528 45.87 34.01 35.86
N LEU A 529 45.15 34.37 36.93
CA LEU A 529 44.07 35.35 36.88
C LEU A 529 44.57 36.75 36.52
N HIS A 530 44.10 37.29 35.40
CA HIS A 530 44.37 38.68 34.99
C HIS A 530 43.10 39.40 34.53
N ASP A 531 43.17 40.72 34.48
CA ASP A 531 42.07 41.56 34.02
C ASP A 531 41.90 41.44 32.50
N ILE A 532 40.90 40.67 32.08
CA ILE A 532 40.49 40.50 30.69
C ILE A 532 39.30 41.42 30.37
N PRO A 533 39.32 42.15 29.23
CA PRO A 533 38.18 42.91 28.77
C PRO A 533 37.09 41.98 28.21
N TRP A 534 35.83 42.32 28.51
CA TRP A 534 34.63 41.69 27.94
C TRP A 534 33.65 42.75 27.43
N ALA A 535 32.60 42.30 26.77
CA ALA A 535 31.65 43.16 26.07
C ALA A 535 30.19 42.69 26.17
N LYS A 536 29.28 43.63 25.91
CA LYS A 536 27.91 43.37 25.49
C LYS A 536 27.72 43.99 24.10
N PRO A 537 28.01 43.25 23.02
CA PRO A 537 27.94 43.78 21.67
C PRO A 537 26.49 44.09 21.27
N ALA A 538 26.32 44.89 20.21
CA ALA A 538 25.00 45.13 19.63
C ALA A 538 24.30 43.81 19.21
N PRO A 539 22.96 43.75 19.19
CA PRO A 539 22.21 42.51 18.91
C PRO A 539 22.52 41.84 17.56
N SER A 540 23.08 42.59 16.61
CA SER A 540 23.45 42.07 15.29
C SER A 540 24.74 41.24 15.30
N ALA A 541 25.49 41.25 16.42
CA ALA A 541 26.74 40.52 16.59
C ALA A 541 26.54 39.02 16.76
N LYS A 542 27.57 38.25 16.39
CA LYS A 542 27.72 36.83 16.73
C LYS A 542 28.74 36.68 17.85
N ILE A 543 28.44 35.85 18.85
CA ILE A 543 29.32 35.60 20.00
C ILE A 543 30.02 34.25 19.79
N ILE A 544 31.34 34.24 19.91
CA ILE A 544 32.15 33.02 19.78
C ILE A 544 32.43 32.43 21.17
N ALA A 545 32.78 33.29 22.13
CA ALA A 545 33.11 32.87 23.48
C ALA A 545 32.68 33.90 24.51
N THR A 546 32.29 33.41 25.69
CA THR A 546 31.98 34.21 26.87
C THR A 546 33.01 33.98 27.97
N ILE A 547 33.03 34.86 28.95
CA ILE A 547 33.71 34.55 30.21
C ILE A 547 33.12 33.26 30.80
N HIS A 548 33.99 32.38 31.33
CA HIS A 548 33.55 31.14 31.97
C HIS A 548 32.57 31.44 33.12
N ASP A 549 31.44 30.74 33.16
CA ASP A 549 30.32 30.95 34.09
C ASP A 549 29.60 32.32 34.01
N GLU A 550 29.93 33.16 33.03
CA GLU A 550 29.30 34.48 32.81
C GLU A 550 28.77 34.61 31.35
N PRO A 551 27.67 33.92 30.97
CA PRO A 551 27.20 33.80 29.58
C PRO A 551 26.77 35.13 28.92
N ASN A 552 26.55 36.18 29.70
CA ASN A 552 26.18 37.51 29.21
C ASN A 552 27.38 38.45 29.00
N HIS A 553 28.61 37.91 29.07
CA HIS A 553 29.85 38.66 29.04
C HIS A 553 30.71 38.12 27.89
N ALA A 554 30.49 38.66 26.69
CA ALA A 554 31.19 38.22 25.49
C ALA A 554 32.69 38.54 25.61
N ALA A 555 33.52 37.50 25.50
CA ALA A 555 34.97 37.62 25.43
C ALA A 555 35.42 37.79 23.98
N ILE A 556 34.87 36.99 23.06
CA ILE A 556 35.14 37.04 21.62
C ILE A 556 33.82 37.12 20.87
N PHE A 557 33.72 38.07 19.95
CA PHE A 557 32.51 38.32 19.18
C PHE A 557 32.86 39.04 17.87
N TYR A 558 31.97 38.96 16.89
CA TYR A 558 32.18 39.59 15.61
C TYR A 558 30.90 40.13 14.95
N PHE A 559 31.08 41.01 13.97
CA PHE A 559 30.06 41.53 13.08
C PHE A 559 30.49 41.30 11.63
N LEU A 560 29.63 40.68 10.84
CA LEU A 560 29.80 40.61 9.38
C LEU A 560 29.55 41.98 8.74
N LYS A 561 30.01 42.16 7.50
CA LYS A 561 29.72 43.37 6.70
C LYS A 561 28.23 43.64 6.61
N GLY A 562 27.86 44.93 6.62
CA GLY A 562 26.47 45.38 6.55
C GLY A 562 25.68 45.16 7.85
N ARG A 563 26.25 44.52 8.88
CA ARG A 563 25.56 44.34 10.17
C ARG A 563 25.61 45.64 10.97
N GLN A 564 24.46 46.04 11.50
CA GLN A 564 24.31 47.28 12.26
C GLN A 564 25.22 47.31 13.50
N LEU A 565 26.11 48.29 13.57
CA LEU A 565 26.94 48.58 14.73
C LEU A 565 26.18 49.48 15.73
N VAL A 566 26.84 49.80 16.84
CA VAL A 566 26.31 50.70 17.86
C VAL A 566 26.32 52.15 17.36
N GLY A 567 25.15 52.77 17.38
CA GLY A 567 24.88 54.10 16.85
C GLY A 567 23.90 54.01 15.67
N SER A 568 22.85 54.83 15.68
CA SER A 568 21.82 54.82 14.64
C SER A 568 22.43 55.09 13.26
N ASN A 569 22.22 54.16 12.30
CA ASN A 569 22.62 54.25 10.88
C ASN A 569 24.12 54.06 10.59
N PHE A 570 24.81 53.22 11.35
CA PHE A 570 26.18 52.81 11.01
C PHE A 570 26.29 51.29 10.93
N ASP A 571 26.57 50.78 9.73
CA ASP A 571 26.75 49.36 9.47
C ASP A 571 28.24 49.04 9.38
N ALA A 572 28.62 47.81 9.76
CA ALA A 572 30.00 47.35 9.70
C ALA A 572 30.52 47.43 8.24
N PRO A 573 31.56 48.24 7.94
CA PRO A 573 32.09 48.36 6.58
C PRO A 573 32.80 47.09 6.10
N ALA A 574 33.28 46.28 7.04
CA ALA A 574 33.81 44.94 6.83
C ALA A 574 33.80 44.14 8.13
N LEU A 575 34.26 42.88 8.13
CA LEU A 575 34.37 42.05 9.33
C LEU A 575 35.00 42.82 10.50
N ARG A 576 34.34 42.81 11.66
CA ARG A 576 34.83 43.42 12.90
C ARG A 576 34.88 42.38 14.00
N ILE A 577 36.03 42.21 14.64
CA ILE A 577 36.21 41.23 15.71
C ILE A 577 36.66 41.95 16.98
N GLY A 578 35.96 41.70 18.09
CA GLY A 578 36.46 42.02 19.42
C GLY A 578 37.25 40.83 19.97
N PHE A 579 38.52 41.04 20.31
CA PHE A 579 39.41 39.99 20.78
C PHE A 579 40.06 40.35 22.14
N PRO A 580 39.99 39.48 23.15
CA PRO A 580 40.41 39.80 24.51
C PRO A 580 41.92 39.71 24.68
N MET A 581 42.53 40.81 25.10
CA MET A 581 43.93 40.90 25.55
C MET A 581 44.01 41.47 26.96
N VAL A 582 44.96 40.98 27.76
CA VAL A 582 45.19 41.43 29.15
C VAL A 582 45.49 42.93 29.17
N GLU A 583 44.85 43.69 30.06
CA GLU A 583 44.98 45.16 30.12
C GLU A 583 46.19 45.72 30.90
N THR A 584 47.14 44.89 31.31
CA THR A 584 48.35 45.26 32.07
C THR A 584 49.62 45.21 31.19
N ASP A 585 50.74 45.74 31.67
CA ASP A 585 52.03 45.77 30.95
C ASP A 585 52.81 44.46 31.05
N GLU A 586 52.10 43.35 30.96
CA GLU A 586 52.65 42.00 31.08
C GLU A 586 53.23 41.49 29.76
N THR A 587 54.19 40.57 29.87
CA THR A 587 54.87 39.93 28.74
C THR A 587 54.02 38.81 28.13
N SER A 588 54.42 38.32 26.96
CA SER A 588 53.75 37.23 26.26
C SER A 588 53.63 35.91 27.03
N THR A 589 54.38 35.74 28.12
CA THR A 589 54.40 34.51 28.92
C THR A 589 53.12 34.27 29.73
N VAL A 590 52.27 35.29 29.87
CA VAL A 590 51.00 35.18 30.59
C VAL A 590 49.95 34.40 29.80
N TYR A 591 50.05 34.40 28.46
CA TYR A 591 49.12 33.71 27.58
C TYR A 591 49.47 32.22 27.44
N THR A 592 48.46 31.36 27.48
CA THR A 592 48.65 29.92 27.25
C THR A 592 48.81 29.62 25.76
N LYS A 593 49.24 28.40 25.44
CA LYS A 593 49.26 27.90 24.05
C LYS A 593 47.89 27.99 23.38
N ASP A 594 46.81 27.73 24.13
CA ASP A 594 45.46 27.74 23.59
C ASP A 594 45.01 29.15 23.18
N TRP A 595 45.41 30.18 23.94
CA TRP A 595 45.15 31.57 23.54
C TRP A 595 45.88 31.93 22.24
N TRP A 596 47.15 31.50 22.09
CA TRP A 596 47.92 31.73 20.87
C TRP A 596 47.30 31.03 19.66
N ASN A 597 46.92 29.76 19.81
CA ASN A 597 46.23 29.01 18.76
C ASN A 597 44.92 29.70 18.36
N MET A 598 44.13 30.13 19.34
CA MET A 598 42.87 30.82 19.08
C MET A 598 43.06 32.15 18.33
N LEU A 599 44.07 32.95 18.71
CA LEU A 599 44.41 34.16 17.98
C LEU A 599 44.78 33.85 16.51
N ILE A 600 45.61 32.82 16.30
CA ILE A 600 46.04 32.40 14.96
C ILE A 600 44.85 31.96 14.12
N GLU A 601 43.95 31.13 14.67
CA GLU A 601 42.78 30.65 13.94
C GLU A 601 41.81 31.78 13.58
N ILE A 602 41.57 32.73 14.50
CA ILE A 602 40.77 33.93 14.20
C ILE A 602 41.42 34.77 13.10
N VAL A 603 42.75 34.89 13.12
CA VAL A 603 43.50 35.61 12.09
C VAL A 603 43.40 34.89 10.74
N LYS A 604 43.58 33.57 10.70
CA LYS A 604 43.39 32.77 9.47
C LYS A 604 41.97 32.92 8.94
N LEU A 605 40.96 32.79 9.79
CA LEU A 605 39.56 33.02 9.44
C LEU A 605 39.34 34.41 8.83
N ALA A 606 39.89 35.45 9.46
CA ALA A 606 39.70 36.82 9.03
C ALA A 606 40.59 37.26 7.83
N SER A 607 41.62 36.49 7.43
CA SER A 607 42.51 36.84 6.31
C SER A 607 42.52 35.87 5.14
N GLU A 608 42.16 34.61 5.36
CA GLU A 608 42.30 33.53 4.39
C GLU A 608 40.98 32.85 4.03
N GLY A 609 39.91 33.09 4.81
CA GLY A 609 38.63 32.40 4.65
C GLY A 609 38.78 30.90 4.92
N SER A 610 38.29 30.43 6.06
CA SER A 610 38.40 28.99 6.35
C SER A 610 37.39 28.20 5.54
N LYS A 611 37.88 27.11 4.94
CA LYS A 611 37.12 25.99 4.35
C LYS A 611 36.32 25.16 5.37
N ASN A 612 36.01 25.68 6.55
CA ASN A 612 35.18 25.05 7.58
C ASN A 612 34.83 26.11 8.62
N ARG A 613 33.56 26.53 8.67
CA ARG A 613 33.00 27.48 9.65
C ARG A 613 32.38 26.80 10.89
N ASN A 614 32.41 25.47 10.97
CA ASN A 614 31.91 24.69 12.11
C ASN A 614 32.88 24.68 13.30
#